data_AF-A0A1M5M766-F1
#
_entry.id   AF-A0A1M5M766-F1
#
_cell.length_a   1.000
_cell.length_b   1.000
_cell.length_c   1.000
_cell.angle_alpha   90.00
_cell.angle_beta   90.00
_cell.angle_gamma   90.00
#
_symmetry.space_group_name_H-M   'P 1'
#
loop_
_entity.id
_entity.type
_entity.pdbx_description
1 polymer ?
#
loop_
_entity_poly.entity_id
_entity_poly.type
_entity_poly.pdbx_seq_one_letter_code
_entity_poly.pdbx_strand_id
1 'polypeptide(L)'
;MLVSELRSRIEDAVSSGEPFTLSAQDLGLDYAAEFFDTYLSGDLVVREPLDHDLAGLRLSGAAQLGEVGDLPRVDVVFVENADRVTGLRLAAPLTEWEIDTSYLRLSLDVFRDGFGFDGAVLVLAADVGAEGGRSWAAGGLAFTVRSHRACLVVRPPDEPGGVYELSGEFGPELGLPDLAALVDLPGLDALTPEELALPEEVPTGGALAGVSLRCGIDGTNGFRWMWVGVELSNVDWVLVPDLLRVDRLAVRFGVGWDEPGLGLPPARSVSAELVAALRVGGDTVTAHISVPDLVLTACLDNPDATDELVEDHLAESGIDVGVRVSRLAVAARLADRSYTVSLGLDTSWRFFEDLSVEGVSLELSGIGGAPDLVTITAGLAVADAVVCLEARREAGTGWLLAADTTAALEFAGFSDWLRDTLGTPLPAPLAGLTLDEVALAFDPTAQVATVTCACSLPVGEVLAPLAVHAQVSRVGEPASVSGVSCPCRPEGTTASSGGWTCGSRSTPTRPGQRSPRPGTPTRVCPRARC
;
A
#
# COMPACT_ATOMS: atom_id res chain seq x y z
N MET A 1 34.84 6.27 29.16
CA MET A 1 35.87 7.32 29.03
C MET A 1 35.25 8.72 28.97
N LEU A 2 35.85 9.72 29.63
CA LEU A 2 35.50 11.14 29.44
C LEU A 2 36.15 11.71 28.17
N VAL A 3 35.54 12.70 27.55
CA VAL A 3 36.10 13.39 26.36
C VAL A 3 37.45 14.05 26.69
N SER A 4 37.58 14.64 27.87
CA SER A 4 38.85 15.25 28.34
C SER A 4 39.97 14.22 28.50
N GLU A 5 39.64 13.03 28.99
CA GLU A 5 40.57 11.91 29.14
C GLU A 5 41.04 11.39 27.78
N LEU A 6 40.12 11.22 26.83
CA LEU A 6 40.45 10.83 25.45
C LEU A 6 41.40 11.84 24.80
N ARG A 7 41.10 13.14 24.90
CA ARG A 7 41.94 14.20 24.32
C ARG A 7 43.36 14.15 24.87
N SER A 8 43.52 14.00 26.19
CA SER A 8 44.84 13.85 26.82
C SER A 8 45.58 12.64 26.26
N ARG A 9 44.91 11.48 26.15
CA ARG A 9 45.53 10.26 25.62
C ARG A 9 45.99 10.41 24.16
N ILE A 10 45.20 11.07 23.32
CA ILE A 10 45.59 11.35 21.92
C ILE A 10 46.81 12.26 21.89
N GLU A 11 46.78 13.35 22.66
CA GLU A 11 47.88 14.34 22.71
C GLU A 11 49.18 13.73 23.25
N ASP A 12 49.08 12.88 24.28
CA ASP A 12 50.22 12.15 24.86
C ASP A 12 50.82 11.17 23.85
N ALA A 13 50.00 10.39 23.14
CA ALA A 13 50.48 9.45 22.10
C ALA A 13 51.20 10.20 20.97
N VAL A 14 50.61 11.29 20.47
CA VAL A 14 51.21 12.10 19.39
C VAL A 14 52.51 12.77 19.83
N SER A 15 52.58 13.28 21.06
CA SER A 15 53.76 13.99 21.58
C SER A 15 54.91 13.05 21.92
N SER A 16 54.59 11.84 22.38
CA SER A 16 55.58 10.81 22.73
C SER A 16 56.09 10.01 21.54
N GLY A 17 55.30 9.94 20.46
CA GLY A 17 55.54 9.05 19.32
C GLY A 17 55.23 7.58 19.60
N GLU A 18 54.57 7.29 20.73
CA GLU A 18 54.12 5.94 21.06
C GLU A 18 52.79 5.62 20.37
N PRO A 19 52.51 4.34 20.03
CA PRO A 19 51.23 3.95 19.46
C PRO A 19 50.06 4.30 20.38
N PHE A 20 49.00 4.87 19.80
CA PHE A 20 47.74 5.02 20.50
C PHE A 20 47.05 3.65 20.59
N THR A 21 46.84 3.17 21.82
CA THR A 21 46.11 1.93 22.09
C THR A 21 44.81 2.24 22.81
N LEU A 22 43.72 1.57 22.42
CA LEU A 22 42.42 1.68 23.08
C LEU A 22 41.78 0.29 23.18
N SER A 23 41.33 -0.07 24.37
CA SER A 23 40.57 -1.31 24.60
C SER A 23 39.06 -1.05 24.72
N ALA A 24 38.25 -2.11 24.62
CA ALA A 24 36.82 -2.02 24.93
C ALA A 24 36.55 -1.56 26.39
N GLN A 25 37.42 -1.98 27.32
CA GLN A 25 37.31 -1.61 28.74
C GLN A 25 37.59 -0.13 28.96
N ASP A 26 38.55 0.45 28.22
CA ASP A 26 38.88 1.87 28.30
C ASP A 26 37.68 2.75 27.91
N LEU A 27 36.96 2.36 26.85
CA LEU A 27 35.72 3.04 26.45
C LEU A 27 34.66 2.96 27.53
N GLY A 28 34.59 1.84 28.24
CA GLY A 28 33.60 1.58 29.28
C GLY A 28 32.18 1.44 28.70
N LEU A 29 32.09 0.86 27.50
CA LEU A 29 30.85 0.61 26.78
C LEU A 29 30.65 -0.91 26.70
N ASP A 30 29.71 -1.45 27.47
CA ASP A 30 29.48 -2.91 27.56
C ASP A 30 29.23 -3.55 26.18
N TYR A 31 28.61 -2.81 25.26
CA TYR A 31 28.33 -3.26 23.90
C TYR A 31 29.52 -3.15 22.93
N ALA A 32 30.61 -2.50 23.32
CA ALA A 32 31.80 -2.37 22.47
C ALA A 32 32.69 -3.61 22.55
N ALA A 33 32.58 -4.45 23.59
CA ALA A 33 33.41 -5.64 23.74
C ALA A 33 33.32 -6.57 22.51
N GLU A 34 32.10 -6.87 22.06
CA GLU A 34 31.86 -7.69 20.87
C GLU A 34 32.47 -7.07 19.61
N PHE A 35 32.44 -5.73 19.50
CA PHE A 35 33.03 -5.03 18.35
C PHE A 35 34.56 -5.17 18.32
N PHE A 36 35.22 -4.96 19.45
CA PHE A 36 36.68 -5.09 19.55
C PHE A 36 37.12 -6.54 19.32
N ASP A 37 36.44 -7.50 19.93
CA ASP A 37 36.78 -8.92 19.80
C ASP A 37 36.54 -9.44 18.37
N THR A 38 35.41 -9.07 17.76
CA THR A 38 35.00 -9.62 16.45
C THR A 38 35.65 -8.91 15.28
N TYR A 39 35.68 -7.57 15.28
CA TYR A 39 36.10 -6.79 14.09
C TYR A 39 37.54 -6.27 14.17
N LEU A 40 38.06 -6.04 15.38
CA LEU A 40 39.45 -5.59 15.56
C LEU A 40 40.39 -6.73 15.98
N SER A 41 39.82 -7.89 16.38
CA SER A 41 40.53 -9.02 16.99
C SER A 41 41.33 -8.62 18.24
N GLY A 42 40.79 -7.68 19.03
CA GLY A 42 41.42 -7.16 20.25
C GLY A 42 41.41 -5.64 20.32
N ASP A 43 42.45 -5.07 20.93
CA ASP A 43 42.60 -3.63 21.12
C ASP A 43 42.85 -2.89 19.80
N LEU A 44 42.30 -1.67 19.68
CA LEU A 44 42.62 -0.76 18.59
C LEU A 44 44.03 -0.21 18.82
N VAL A 45 44.95 -0.46 17.89
CA VAL A 45 46.32 0.08 17.93
C VAL A 45 46.59 0.92 16.69
N VAL A 46 46.72 2.22 16.87
CA VAL A 46 47.10 3.19 15.82
C VAL A 46 48.55 3.60 16.02
N ARG A 47 49.37 3.39 14.99
CA ARG A 47 50.83 3.56 14.96
C ARG A 47 51.20 4.77 14.10
N GLU A 48 52.43 5.22 14.28
CA GLU A 48 52.99 6.38 13.59
C GLU A 48 53.01 6.27 12.04
N PRO A 49 52.98 7.40 11.32
CA PRO A 49 52.84 8.76 11.85
C PRO A 49 51.40 9.05 12.30
N LEU A 50 51.25 9.59 13.51
CA LEU A 50 49.96 9.98 14.07
C LEU A 50 49.62 11.42 13.66
N ASP A 51 48.43 11.60 13.12
CA ASP A 51 47.80 12.90 12.87
C ASP A 51 46.49 12.99 13.66
N HIS A 52 46.11 14.18 14.12
CA HIS A 52 44.96 14.30 15.01
C HIS A 52 44.24 15.65 14.94
N ASP A 53 42.96 15.62 15.26
CA ASP A 53 42.11 16.79 15.47
C ASP A 53 41.38 16.63 16.80
N LEU A 54 41.89 17.27 17.86
CA LEU A 54 41.29 17.19 19.20
C LEU A 54 39.91 17.85 19.28
N ALA A 55 39.62 18.82 18.40
CA ALA A 55 38.33 19.50 18.38
C ALA A 55 37.26 18.58 17.77
N GLY A 56 37.57 17.93 16.66
CA GLY A 56 36.72 16.94 16.00
C GLY A 56 36.78 15.53 16.59
N LEU A 57 37.58 15.30 17.64
CA LEU A 57 37.88 14.00 18.25
C LEU A 57 38.29 12.96 17.20
N ARG A 58 39.31 13.30 16.40
CA ARG A 58 39.83 12.44 15.33
C ARG A 58 41.29 12.09 15.55
N LEU A 59 41.64 10.87 15.17
CA LEU A 59 43.00 10.35 15.16
C LEU A 59 43.21 9.55 13.88
N SER A 60 44.35 9.73 13.22
CA SER A 60 44.70 9.03 12.01
C SER A 60 46.12 8.48 12.10
N GLY A 61 46.36 7.29 11.54
CA GLY A 61 47.69 6.67 11.50
C GLY A 61 47.64 5.28 10.88
N ALA A 62 48.76 4.56 10.87
CA ALA A 62 48.77 3.17 10.41
C ALA A 62 48.13 2.27 11.48
N ALA A 63 47.35 1.26 11.11
CA ALA A 63 46.78 0.34 12.11
C ALA A 63 46.71 -1.07 11.55
N GLN A 64 46.80 -2.05 12.46
CA GLN A 64 46.50 -3.43 12.14
C GLN A 64 45.06 -3.71 12.58
N LEU A 65 44.18 -4.03 11.63
CA LEU A 65 42.78 -4.32 11.93
C LEU A 65 42.54 -5.83 11.81
N GLY A 66 42.62 -6.54 12.94
CA GLY A 66 42.31 -7.97 13.05
C GLY A 66 42.80 -8.82 11.87
N GLU A 67 41.86 -9.53 11.23
CA GLU A 67 42.10 -10.37 10.06
C GLU A 67 42.20 -9.60 8.73
N VAL A 68 41.84 -8.31 8.69
CA VAL A 68 42.02 -7.44 7.50
C VAL A 68 43.52 -7.19 7.25
N GLY A 69 44.34 -7.18 8.30
CA GLY A 69 45.79 -7.01 8.21
C GLY A 69 46.27 -5.57 8.45
N ASP A 70 47.50 -5.29 8.01
CA ASP A 70 48.15 -3.99 8.19
C ASP A 70 47.62 -2.97 7.17
N LEU A 71 47.00 -1.91 7.66
CA LEU A 71 46.48 -0.81 6.86
C LEU A 71 47.40 0.42 7.02
N PRO A 72 47.88 1.01 5.91
CA PRO A 72 48.83 2.10 5.96
C PRO A 72 48.24 3.39 6.54
N ARG A 73 46.91 3.50 6.55
CA ARG A 73 46.17 4.60 7.14
C ARG A 73 44.78 4.15 7.58
N VAL A 74 44.40 4.50 8.80
CA VAL A 74 43.07 4.36 9.37
C VAL A 74 42.72 5.70 10.00
N ASP A 75 41.54 6.23 9.69
CA ASP A 75 40.98 7.42 10.31
C ASP A 75 39.95 6.98 11.37
N VAL A 76 40.18 7.36 12.61
CA VAL A 76 39.34 7.07 13.78
C VAL A 76 38.60 8.34 14.18
N VAL A 77 37.28 8.25 14.29
CA VAL A 77 36.41 9.32 14.78
C VAL A 77 35.69 8.83 16.02
N PHE A 78 35.85 9.54 17.14
CA PHE A 78 35.15 9.22 18.38
C PHE A 78 33.82 9.98 18.46
N VAL A 79 32.75 9.26 18.80
CA VAL A 79 31.41 9.84 18.95
C VAL A 79 31.26 10.32 20.39
N GLU A 80 30.92 11.60 20.57
CA GLU A 80 30.68 12.20 21.87
C GLU A 80 29.18 12.41 22.15
N ASN A 81 28.82 12.28 23.42
CA ASN A 81 27.55 12.77 23.95
C ASN A 81 27.86 13.50 25.28
N ALA A 82 27.61 14.80 25.29
CA ALA A 82 28.03 15.70 26.37
C ALA A 82 29.53 15.57 26.66
N ASP A 83 29.92 15.12 27.85
CA ASP A 83 31.30 14.99 28.29
C ASP A 83 31.86 13.57 28.15
N ARG A 84 31.12 12.64 27.53
CA ARG A 84 31.49 11.23 27.42
C ARG A 84 31.63 10.78 25.97
N VAL A 85 32.56 9.86 25.76
CA VAL A 85 32.66 9.11 24.51
C VAL A 85 31.65 7.97 24.54
N THR A 86 30.78 7.91 23.53
CA THR A 86 29.69 6.93 23.40
C THR A 86 29.86 6.02 22.19
N GLY A 87 30.92 6.18 21.42
CA GLY A 87 31.20 5.29 20.30
C GLY A 87 32.44 5.67 19.54
N LEU A 88 32.71 4.91 18.48
CA LEU A 88 33.78 5.18 17.54
C LEU A 88 33.40 4.71 16.13
N ARG A 89 34.00 5.36 15.14
CA ARG A 89 33.94 4.99 13.73
C ARG A 89 35.36 4.92 13.19
N LEU A 90 35.67 3.83 12.51
CA LEU A 90 36.93 3.59 11.81
C LEU A 90 36.65 3.67 10.32
N ALA A 91 37.48 4.38 9.58
CA ALA A 91 37.49 4.39 8.13
C ALA A 91 38.90 4.05 7.65
N ALA A 92 39.04 2.99 6.87
CA ALA A 92 40.33 2.52 6.38
C ALA A 92 40.26 2.29 4.86
N PRO A 93 41.03 3.05 4.06
CA PRO A 93 41.15 2.78 2.64
C PRO A 93 41.70 1.38 2.42
N LEU A 94 41.03 0.61 1.57
CA LEU A 94 41.47 -0.71 1.17
C LEU A 94 42.56 -0.58 0.10
N THR A 95 43.65 -1.32 0.26
CA THR A 95 44.73 -1.41 -0.74
C THR A 95 44.41 -2.42 -1.84
N GLU A 96 43.57 -3.40 -1.53
CA GLU A 96 43.07 -4.43 -2.45
C GLU A 96 41.55 -4.33 -2.54
N TRP A 97 40.97 -4.69 -3.68
CA TRP A 97 39.52 -4.71 -3.87
C TRP A 97 38.92 -6.03 -3.38
N GLU A 98 39.43 -6.55 -2.27
CA GLU A 98 38.98 -7.77 -1.62
C GLU A 98 39.00 -7.59 -0.11
N ILE A 99 38.02 -8.19 0.56
CA ILE A 99 37.96 -8.32 2.00
C ILE A 99 37.84 -9.81 2.26
N ASP A 100 38.84 -10.40 2.93
CA ASP A 100 38.82 -11.81 3.35
C ASP A 100 38.98 -11.87 4.87
N THR A 101 37.86 -11.73 5.57
CA THR A 101 37.77 -11.85 7.03
C THR A 101 36.76 -12.93 7.41
N SER A 102 36.82 -13.42 8.65
CA SER A 102 35.88 -14.40 9.21
C SER A 102 34.43 -13.92 9.24
N TYR A 103 34.19 -12.62 9.31
CA TYR A 103 32.85 -12.02 9.37
C TYR A 103 32.38 -11.41 8.04
N LEU A 104 33.30 -11.13 7.11
CA LEU A 104 33.00 -10.58 5.79
C LEU A 104 34.01 -11.08 4.77
N ARG A 105 33.53 -11.83 3.78
CA ARG A 105 34.33 -12.28 2.64
C ARG A 105 33.70 -11.85 1.33
N LEU A 106 34.28 -10.84 0.68
CA LEU A 106 33.72 -10.20 -0.50
C LEU A 106 34.82 -9.62 -1.40
N SER A 107 34.80 -9.93 -2.70
CA SER A 107 35.55 -9.14 -3.68
C SER A 107 34.69 -8.00 -4.21
N LEU A 108 35.33 -6.85 -4.34
CA LEU A 108 34.77 -5.56 -4.75
C LEU A 108 35.23 -5.19 -6.16
N ASP A 109 35.94 -6.08 -6.87
CA ASP A 109 36.45 -5.83 -8.21
C ASP A 109 35.35 -5.38 -9.18
N VAL A 110 34.12 -5.87 -8.99
CA VAL A 110 32.96 -5.48 -9.80
C VAL A 110 32.62 -3.98 -9.65
N PHE A 111 32.91 -3.36 -8.50
CA PHE A 111 32.75 -1.92 -8.30
C PHE A 111 33.87 -1.11 -8.97
N ARG A 112 35.11 -1.62 -8.97
CA ARG A 112 36.21 -0.99 -9.72
C ARG A 112 35.99 -1.10 -11.22
N ASP A 113 35.76 -2.32 -11.70
CA ASP A 113 35.80 -2.66 -13.12
C ASP A 113 34.44 -2.38 -13.79
N GLY A 114 33.33 -2.58 -13.08
CA GLY A 114 31.98 -2.29 -13.57
C GLY A 114 31.54 -0.86 -13.28
N PHE A 115 31.74 -0.39 -12.03
CA PHE A 115 31.31 0.95 -11.59
C PHE A 115 32.44 1.97 -11.56
N GLY A 116 33.60 1.70 -12.17
CA GLY A 116 34.67 2.69 -12.29
C GLY A 116 35.05 3.38 -10.97
N PHE A 117 34.82 2.76 -9.81
CA PHE A 117 35.15 3.37 -8.53
C PHE A 117 36.67 3.42 -8.38
N ASP A 118 37.17 4.55 -7.92
CA ASP A 118 38.61 4.84 -7.86
C ASP A 118 39.24 4.34 -6.56
N GLY A 119 38.40 4.05 -5.56
CA GLY A 119 38.82 3.51 -4.27
C GLY A 119 37.66 3.02 -3.42
N ALA A 120 37.98 2.11 -2.50
CA ALA A 120 37.09 1.57 -1.49
C ALA A 120 37.63 1.83 -0.08
N VAL A 121 36.76 2.11 0.86
CA VAL A 121 37.07 2.40 2.26
C VAL A 121 36.20 1.49 3.12
N LEU A 122 36.83 0.65 3.92
CA LEU A 122 36.16 -0.12 4.95
C LEU A 122 35.79 0.81 6.10
N VAL A 123 34.51 0.84 6.45
CA VAL A 123 33.94 1.59 7.56
C VAL A 123 33.41 0.62 8.61
N LEU A 124 33.96 0.70 9.81
CA LEU A 124 33.52 -0.06 10.98
C LEU A 124 32.99 0.93 12.02
N ALA A 125 31.79 0.70 12.55
CA ALA A 125 31.19 1.60 13.53
C ALA A 125 30.59 0.87 14.72
N ALA A 126 30.89 1.38 15.91
CA ALA A 126 30.25 1.02 17.16
C ALA A 126 29.80 2.31 17.85
N ASP A 127 28.56 2.74 17.58
CA ASP A 127 27.96 3.92 18.17
C ASP A 127 26.47 3.76 18.46
N VAL A 128 25.89 4.76 19.13
CA VAL A 128 24.45 4.85 19.37
C VAL A 128 23.86 5.74 18.29
N GLY A 129 22.91 5.20 17.52
CA GLY A 129 22.23 5.93 16.46
C GLY A 129 21.42 7.12 16.99
N ALA A 130 21.03 8.03 16.09
CA ALA A 130 20.30 9.25 16.43
C ALA A 130 18.95 8.99 17.15
N GLU A 131 18.34 7.82 16.95
CA GLU A 131 17.10 7.37 17.60
C GLU A 131 17.33 6.61 18.92
N GLY A 132 18.57 6.58 19.44
CA GLY A 132 18.91 5.89 20.69
C GLY A 132 19.06 4.36 20.56
N GLY A 133 18.81 3.80 19.38
CA GLY A 133 19.11 2.41 19.05
C GLY A 133 20.62 2.16 18.95
N ARG A 134 21.10 1.00 19.43
CA ARG A 134 22.49 0.58 19.23
C ARG A 134 22.67 0.27 17.74
N SER A 135 23.62 0.95 17.09
CA SER A 135 23.97 0.67 15.70
C SER A 135 25.31 -0.05 15.69
N TRP A 136 25.28 -1.34 15.37
CA TRP A 136 26.48 -2.05 14.95
C TRP A 136 26.46 -2.10 13.43
N ALA A 137 27.37 -1.37 12.80
CA ALA A 137 27.61 -1.54 11.37
C ALA A 137 28.98 -2.21 11.21
N ALA A 138 28.95 -3.52 11.02
CA ALA A 138 30.06 -4.25 10.44
C ALA A 138 30.09 -3.98 8.94
N GLY A 139 31.26 -3.68 8.37
CA GLY A 139 31.46 -3.77 6.92
C GLY A 139 30.68 -2.74 6.09
N GLY A 140 30.53 -1.50 6.57
CA GLY A 140 30.18 -0.40 5.66
C GLY A 140 31.30 -0.24 4.64
N LEU A 141 30.98 -0.13 3.36
CA LEU A 141 31.91 0.16 2.29
C LEU A 141 31.60 1.54 1.74
N ALA A 142 32.50 2.49 1.97
CA ALA A 142 32.43 3.77 1.29
C ALA A 142 33.29 3.72 0.03
N PHE A 143 32.69 4.01 -1.12
CA PHE A 143 33.37 4.08 -2.40
C PHE A 143 33.46 5.53 -2.86
N THR A 144 34.51 5.85 -3.62
CA THR A 144 34.68 7.19 -4.20
C THR A 144 34.80 7.11 -5.73
N VAL A 145 34.06 7.94 -6.45
CA VAL A 145 34.11 8.12 -7.92
C VAL A 145 34.27 9.60 -8.21
N ARG A 146 35.36 10.01 -8.87
CA ARG A 146 35.48 11.37 -9.46
C ARG A 146 35.01 12.49 -8.53
N SER A 147 35.38 12.42 -7.24
CA SER A 147 35.01 13.29 -6.10
C SER A 147 33.65 13.06 -5.42
N HIS A 148 32.81 12.15 -5.92
CA HIS A 148 31.57 11.73 -5.27
C HIS A 148 31.78 10.52 -4.36
N ARG A 149 31.07 10.46 -3.25
CA ARG A 149 31.14 9.36 -2.28
C ARG A 149 29.82 8.57 -2.27
N ALA A 150 29.89 7.26 -2.42
CA ALA A 150 28.78 6.35 -2.15
C ALA A 150 29.07 5.60 -0.86
N CYS A 151 28.14 5.54 0.08
CA CYS A 151 28.32 4.77 1.32
C CYS A 151 27.37 3.57 1.30
N LEU A 152 27.89 2.38 0.97
CA LEU A 152 27.13 1.15 0.98
C LEU A 152 27.29 0.45 2.33
N VAL A 153 26.21 -0.11 2.86
CA VAL A 153 26.22 -1.01 4.02
C VAL A 153 26.11 -2.43 3.49
N VAL A 154 27.03 -3.30 3.89
CA VAL A 154 26.99 -4.72 3.54
C VAL A 154 26.17 -5.49 4.56
N ARG A 155 25.25 -6.31 4.08
CA ARG A 155 24.54 -7.31 4.87
C ARG A 155 24.97 -8.69 4.41
N PRO A 156 25.53 -9.53 5.30
CA PRO A 156 25.87 -10.89 4.95
C PRO A 156 24.60 -11.70 4.65
N PRO A 157 24.71 -12.77 3.84
CA PRO A 157 23.58 -13.66 3.60
C PRO A 157 23.18 -14.43 4.86
N ASP A 158 21.88 -14.72 4.99
CA ASP A 158 21.33 -15.54 6.08
C ASP A 158 21.82 -17.01 6.01
N GLU A 159 22.20 -17.48 4.82
CA GLU A 159 22.66 -18.83 4.57
C GLU A 159 24.06 -18.86 3.91
N PRO A 160 24.90 -19.87 4.21
CA PRO A 160 26.20 -20.03 3.56
C PRO A 160 26.06 -20.12 2.03
N GLY A 161 26.75 -19.23 1.32
CA GLY A 161 26.68 -19.15 -0.15
C GLY A 161 25.53 -18.30 -0.70
N GLY A 162 24.77 -17.60 0.16
CA GLY A 162 23.77 -16.63 -0.27
C GLY A 162 24.37 -15.33 -0.82
N VAL A 163 23.49 -14.38 -1.13
CA VAL A 163 23.82 -13.09 -1.76
C VAL A 163 24.12 -12.04 -0.69
N TYR A 164 25.26 -11.35 -0.80
CA TYR A 164 25.54 -10.15 -0.02
C TYR A 164 24.69 -9.00 -0.54
N GLU A 165 23.95 -8.36 0.34
CA GLU A 165 23.22 -7.16 -0.01
C GLU A 165 24.05 -5.93 0.34
N LEU A 166 24.27 -5.05 -0.63
CA LEU A 166 24.89 -3.75 -0.43
C LEU A 166 23.83 -2.67 -0.67
N SER A 167 23.65 -1.76 0.28
CA SER A 167 22.67 -0.68 0.17
C SER A 167 23.25 0.65 0.63
N GLY A 168 23.03 1.73 -0.12
CA GLY A 168 23.59 3.02 0.24
C GLY A 168 23.13 4.19 -0.59
N GLU A 169 23.66 5.37 -0.28
CA GLU A 169 23.35 6.62 -0.94
C GLU A 169 24.63 7.29 -1.46
N PHE A 170 24.49 7.99 -2.57
CA PHE A 170 25.50 8.90 -3.06
C PHE A 170 25.39 10.24 -2.34
N GLY A 171 26.54 10.88 -2.12
CA GLY A 171 26.60 12.19 -1.48
C GLY A 171 25.82 13.27 -2.26
N PRO A 172 25.37 14.33 -1.56
CA PRO A 172 24.57 15.40 -2.15
C PRO A 172 25.31 16.16 -3.27
N GLU A 173 26.62 16.02 -3.35
CA GLU A 173 27.50 16.56 -4.39
C GLU A 173 27.27 15.93 -5.76
N LEU A 174 26.60 14.77 -5.85
CA LEU A 174 26.36 14.04 -7.10
C LEU A 174 25.45 14.81 -8.08
N GLY A 175 24.68 15.79 -7.60
CA GLY A 175 23.92 16.78 -8.39
C GLY A 175 23.58 16.38 -9.82
N LEU A 176 22.58 15.50 -10.00
CA LEU A 176 22.15 15.07 -11.34
C LEU A 176 21.04 15.98 -11.86
N PRO A 177 21.18 16.56 -13.07
CA PRO A 177 20.22 17.51 -13.61
C PRO A 177 18.89 16.87 -14.03
N ASP A 178 18.89 15.60 -14.44
CA ASP A 178 17.72 14.84 -14.87
C ASP A 178 17.99 13.31 -14.83
N LEU A 179 16.98 12.51 -15.18
CA LEU A 179 17.07 11.05 -15.24
C LEU A 179 18.04 10.54 -16.31
N ALA A 180 18.24 11.28 -17.40
CA ALA A 180 19.16 10.86 -18.45
C ALA A 180 20.61 10.88 -17.94
N ALA A 181 20.95 11.81 -17.04
CA ALA A 181 22.26 11.87 -16.41
C ALA A 181 22.60 10.65 -15.52
N LEU A 182 21.64 9.77 -15.23
CA LEU A 182 21.93 8.52 -14.51
C LEU A 182 22.80 7.56 -15.33
N VAL A 183 22.75 7.60 -16.67
CA VAL A 183 23.62 6.75 -17.51
C VAL A 183 25.09 7.15 -17.43
N ASP A 184 25.37 8.38 -16.99
CA ASP A 184 26.74 8.86 -16.75
C ASP A 184 27.29 8.36 -15.40
N LEU A 185 26.44 7.79 -14.54
CA LEU A 185 26.91 7.10 -13.35
C LEU A 185 27.67 5.85 -13.77
N PRO A 186 28.89 5.66 -13.26
CA PRO A 186 29.62 4.44 -13.54
C PRO A 186 28.82 3.19 -13.17
N GLY A 187 28.93 2.12 -13.97
CA GLY A 187 28.16 0.88 -13.81
C GLY A 187 26.73 0.94 -14.34
N LEU A 188 26.27 2.14 -14.74
CA LEU A 188 25.04 2.38 -15.48
C LEU A 188 25.30 2.83 -16.92
N ASP A 189 26.57 2.87 -17.35
CA ASP A 189 27.02 3.29 -18.69
C ASP A 189 26.48 2.41 -19.83
N ALA A 190 26.12 1.16 -19.52
CA ALA A 190 25.41 0.30 -20.44
C ALA A 190 23.92 0.65 -20.59
N LEU A 191 23.31 1.43 -19.69
CA LEU A 191 21.91 1.87 -19.82
C LEU A 191 21.81 2.95 -20.89
N THR A 192 20.72 2.94 -21.64
CA THR A 192 20.37 4.06 -22.51
C THR A 192 19.39 5.02 -21.82
N PRO A 193 19.38 6.31 -22.17
CA PRO A 193 18.38 7.24 -21.66
C PRO A 193 16.93 6.79 -21.91
N GLU A 194 16.69 6.07 -23.02
CA GLU A 194 15.38 5.50 -23.35
C GLU A 194 14.97 4.37 -22.39
N GLU A 195 15.92 3.57 -21.89
CA GLU A 195 15.64 2.54 -20.87
C GLU A 195 15.30 3.14 -19.50
N LEU A 196 15.73 4.39 -19.25
CA LEU A 196 15.42 5.16 -18.04
C LEU A 196 14.26 6.14 -18.22
N ALA A 197 13.67 6.20 -19.40
CA ALA A 197 12.56 7.10 -19.68
C ALA A 197 11.30 6.66 -18.92
N LEU A 198 10.71 7.58 -18.16
CA LEU A 198 9.40 7.39 -17.57
C LEU A 198 8.31 7.82 -18.56
N PRO A 199 7.08 7.29 -18.42
CA PRO A 199 5.93 7.81 -19.17
C PRO A 199 5.78 9.33 -19.03
N GLU A 200 5.29 9.99 -20.08
CA GLU A 200 5.25 11.46 -20.17
C GLU A 200 4.37 12.13 -19.11
N GLU A 201 3.44 11.37 -18.53
CA GLU A 201 2.57 11.79 -17.45
C GLU A 201 3.30 11.99 -16.12
N VAL A 202 4.46 11.33 -15.94
CA VAL A 202 5.25 11.42 -14.71
C VAL A 202 6.05 12.72 -14.71
N PRO A 203 5.88 13.59 -13.70
CA PRO A 203 6.62 14.84 -13.62
C PRO A 203 8.08 14.57 -13.26
N THR A 204 8.95 14.68 -14.26
CA THR A 204 10.41 14.50 -14.13
C THR A 204 11.17 15.83 -14.08
N GLY A 205 10.45 16.96 -14.06
CA GLY A 205 11.06 18.29 -14.07
C GLY A 205 11.68 18.65 -12.72
N GLY A 206 13.01 18.71 -12.65
CA GLY A 206 13.73 19.15 -11.46
C GLY A 206 15.08 18.45 -11.32
N ALA A 207 15.93 18.97 -10.42
CA ALA A 207 17.14 18.27 -10.05
C ALA A 207 16.80 16.97 -9.31
N LEU A 208 17.56 15.91 -9.56
CA LEU A 208 17.45 14.68 -8.79
C LEU A 208 18.15 14.85 -7.44
N ALA A 209 17.56 14.27 -6.41
CA ALA A 209 18.14 14.18 -5.07
C ALA A 209 18.15 12.71 -4.61
N GLY A 210 18.84 12.43 -3.50
CA GLY A 210 18.72 11.15 -2.80
C GLY A 210 19.05 9.94 -3.68
N VAL A 211 20.08 10.03 -4.51
CA VAL A 211 20.49 8.90 -5.36
C VAL A 211 20.96 7.77 -4.45
N SER A 212 20.27 6.63 -4.53
CA SER A 212 20.56 5.43 -3.76
C SER A 212 20.91 4.27 -4.67
N LEU A 213 21.78 3.39 -4.18
CA LEU A 213 22.18 2.16 -4.84
C LEU A 213 21.91 1.01 -3.89
N ARG A 214 21.20 0.00 -4.37
CA ARG A 214 21.04 -1.28 -3.67
C ARG A 214 21.40 -2.40 -4.63
N CYS A 215 22.28 -3.31 -4.27
CA CYS A 215 22.67 -4.41 -5.14
C CYS A 215 22.91 -5.69 -4.36
N GLY A 216 22.67 -6.82 -5.03
CA GLY A 216 22.98 -8.15 -4.53
C GLY A 216 24.17 -8.72 -5.26
N ILE A 217 25.21 -9.10 -4.54
CA ILE A 217 26.43 -9.71 -5.08
C ILE A 217 26.60 -11.11 -4.52
N ASP A 218 26.85 -12.09 -5.40
CA ASP A 218 27.20 -13.44 -4.95
C ASP A 218 28.70 -13.56 -4.63
N GLY A 219 29.09 -14.62 -3.92
CA GLY A 219 30.48 -14.88 -3.55
C GLY A 219 31.43 -15.15 -4.74
N THR A 220 30.94 -15.08 -5.98
CA THR A 220 31.72 -15.26 -7.23
C THR A 220 31.85 -13.97 -8.04
N ASN A 221 31.53 -12.81 -7.44
CA ASN A 221 31.65 -11.47 -8.02
C ASN A 221 30.60 -11.13 -9.08
N GLY A 222 29.52 -11.92 -9.16
CA GLY A 222 28.39 -11.62 -10.05
C GLY A 222 27.33 -10.78 -9.35
N PHE A 223 26.91 -9.68 -9.98
CA PHE A 223 25.64 -9.05 -9.59
C PHE A 223 24.48 -9.99 -9.91
N ARG A 224 23.62 -10.19 -8.91
CA ARG A 224 22.33 -10.86 -9.09
C ARG A 224 21.23 -9.88 -9.42
N TRP A 225 21.30 -8.71 -8.82
CA TRP A 225 20.33 -7.64 -9.03
C TRP A 225 20.94 -6.31 -8.60
N MET A 226 20.45 -5.23 -9.19
CA MET A 226 20.75 -3.88 -8.81
C MET A 226 19.48 -3.02 -8.86
N TRP A 227 19.34 -2.11 -7.91
CA TRP A 227 18.34 -1.07 -7.86
C TRP A 227 19.02 0.28 -7.71
N VAL A 228 18.68 1.21 -8.58
CA VAL A 228 19.07 2.61 -8.49
C VAL A 228 17.84 3.42 -8.13
N GLY A 229 17.83 4.02 -6.95
CA GLY A 229 16.75 4.90 -6.50
C GLY A 229 17.14 6.36 -6.69
N VAL A 230 16.19 7.21 -7.08
CA VAL A 230 16.34 8.66 -7.10
C VAL A 230 15.08 9.32 -6.60
N GLU A 231 15.22 10.42 -5.86
CA GLU A 231 14.10 11.28 -5.49
C GLU A 231 13.97 12.41 -6.52
N LEU A 232 12.75 12.61 -7.01
CA LEU A 232 12.41 13.72 -7.89
C LEU A 232 12.09 14.93 -7.01
N SER A 233 12.92 15.96 -7.09
CA SER A 233 12.71 17.18 -6.30
C SER A 233 11.58 18.03 -6.89
N ASN A 234 10.86 18.75 -6.03
CA ASN A 234 9.81 19.71 -6.42
C ASN A 234 8.63 19.09 -7.19
N VAL A 235 8.29 17.84 -6.90
CA VAL A 235 7.10 17.21 -7.47
C VAL A 235 5.87 17.80 -6.80
N ASP A 236 5.09 18.54 -7.58
CA ASP A 236 3.73 18.96 -7.24
C ASP A 236 2.75 18.32 -8.22
N TRP A 237 2.48 17.03 -8.01
CA TRP A 237 1.62 16.28 -8.90
C TRP A 237 0.21 16.19 -8.31
N VAL A 238 -0.64 17.12 -8.72
CA VAL A 238 -2.06 17.08 -8.37
C VAL A 238 -2.76 16.08 -9.29
N LEU A 239 -3.17 14.95 -8.71
CA LEU A 239 -3.91 13.91 -9.43
C LEU A 239 -5.40 14.24 -9.48
N VAL A 240 -5.94 14.63 -8.32
CA VAL A 240 -7.31 15.09 -8.16
C VAL A 240 -7.28 16.34 -7.28
N PRO A 241 -7.76 17.50 -7.76
CA PRO A 241 -7.80 18.72 -6.96
C PRO A 241 -8.47 18.48 -5.60
N ASP A 242 -7.84 19.01 -4.54
CA ASP A 242 -8.31 18.96 -3.15
C ASP A 242 -8.49 17.55 -2.53
N LEU A 243 -8.22 16.48 -3.28
CA LEU A 243 -8.40 15.09 -2.83
C LEU A 243 -7.10 14.28 -2.84
N LEU A 244 -6.38 14.24 -3.97
CA LEU A 244 -5.22 13.39 -4.18
C LEU A 244 -4.04 14.20 -4.73
N ARG A 245 -2.98 14.32 -3.93
CA ARG A 245 -1.74 15.03 -4.30
C ARG A 245 -0.51 14.20 -3.97
N VAL A 246 0.42 14.09 -4.91
CA VAL A 246 1.74 13.51 -4.62
C VAL A 246 2.70 14.62 -4.23
N ASP A 247 3.17 14.56 -2.98
CA ASP A 247 4.07 15.56 -2.38
C ASP A 247 5.55 15.20 -2.54
N ARG A 248 5.85 13.91 -2.68
CA ARG A 248 7.20 13.37 -2.93
C ARG A 248 7.09 12.17 -3.86
N LEU A 249 8.04 12.04 -4.77
CA LEU A 249 8.08 10.95 -5.73
C LEU A 249 9.51 10.45 -5.86
N ALA A 250 9.71 9.16 -5.55
CA ALA A 250 10.95 8.46 -5.77
C ALA A 250 10.77 7.47 -6.91
N VAL A 251 11.79 7.34 -7.74
CA VAL A 251 11.86 6.40 -8.85
C VAL A 251 12.91 5.36 -8.50
N ARG A 252 12.59 4.07 -8.68
CA ARG A 252 13.53 2.97 -8.51
C ARG A 252 13.67 2.20 -9.80
N PHE A 253 14.87 2.21 -10.37
CA PHE A 253 15.22 1.43 -11.55
C PHE A 253 15.86 0.11 -11.13
N GLY A 254 15.19 -0.99 -11.40
CA GLY A 254 15.72 -2.34 -11.26
C GLY A 254 16.48 -2.72 -12.51
N VAL A 255 17.77 -3.05 -12.36
CA VAL A 255 18.58 -3.67 -13.41
C VAL A 255 18.80 -5.12 -12.98
N GLY A 256 18.03 -6.00 -13.60
CA GLY A 256 18.12 -7.44 -13.42
C GLY A 256 18.94 -8.09 -14.53
N TRP A 257 19.65 -9.16 -14.18
CA TRP A 257 20.22 -10.10 -15.14
C TRP A 257 19.48 -11.41 -14.95
N ASP A 258 18.57 -11.74 -15.86
CA ASP A 258 17.90 -13.03 -15.82
C ASP A 258 18.94 -14.14 -15.94
N GLU A 259 18.81 -15.19 -15.12
CA GLU A 259 19.67 -16.36 -15.28
C GLU A 259 19.58 -16.87 -16.72
N PRO A 260 20.72 -17.19 -17.37
CA PRO A 260 20.73 -17.63 -18.75
C PRO A 260 19.93 -18.94 -18.91
N GLY A 261 18.66 -18.83 -19.28
CA GLY A 261 17.86 -19.95 -19.70
C GLY A 261 18.41 -20.53 -21.00
N LEU A 262 18.64 -21.85 -21.02
CA LEU A 262 18.89 -22.63 -22.25
C LEU A 262 19.97 -22.06 -23.19
N GLY A 263 21.11 -21.63 -22.65
CA GLY A 263 22.27 -21.22 -23.45
C GLY A 263 22.11 -19.89 -24.18
N LEU A 264 21.12 -19.08 -23.81
CA LEU A 264 21.06 -17.67 -24.18
C LEU A 264 21.92 -16.83 -23.23
N PRO A 265 22.55 -15.73 -23.69
CA PRO A 265 23.15 -14.77 -22.78
C PRO A 265 22.07 -14.22 -21.83
N PRO A 266 22.43 -13.90 -20.57
CA PRO A 266 21.49 -13.35 -19.60
C PRO A 266 20.78 -12.14 -20.19
N ALA A 267 19.45 -12.16 -20.20
CA ALA A 267 18.67 -11.03 -20.67
C ALA A 267 18.69 -9.96 -19.58
N ARG A 268 19.05 -8.74 -19.97
CA ARG A 268 18.99 -7.57 -19.09
C ARG A 268 17.56 -7.04 -19.11
N SER A 269 16.96 -6.86 -17.94
CA SER A 269 15.66 -6.22 -17.78
C SER A 269 15.81 -4.92 -16.99
N VAL A 270 15.23 -3.84 -17.51
CA VAL A 270 15.09 -2.57 -16.79
C VAL A 270 13.62 -2.40 -16.41
N SER A 271 13.35 -2.26 -15.11
CA SER A 271 12.01 -2.00 -14.59
C SER A 271 12.03 -0.73 -13.75
N ALA A 272 10.97 0.06 -13.79
CA ALA A 272 10.81 1.22 -12.93
C ALA A 272 9.67 1.00 -11.95
N GLU A 273 9.85 1.42 -10.70
CA GLU A 273 8.79 1.52 -9.70
C GLU A 273 8.78 2.94 -9.18
N LEU A 274 7.60 3.54 -9.04
CA LEU A 274 7.49 4.84 -8.38
C LEU A 274 6.89 4.65 -6.99
N VAL A 275 7.51 5.30 -6.02
CA VAL A 275 7.02 5.39 -4.64
C VAL A 275 6.69 6.84 -4.36
N ALA A 276 5.45 7.09 -3.94
CA ALA A 276 4.93 8.42 -3.72
C ALA A 276 4.52 8.62 -2.25
N ALA A 277 4.72 9.83 -1.72
CA ALA A 277 3.97 10.29 -0.56
C ALA A 277 2.68 10.94 -1.07
N LEU A 278 1.57 10.23 -0.94
CA LEU A 278 0.26 10.67 -1.37
C LEU A 278 -0.46 11.33 -0.19
N ARG A 279 -0.91 12.56 -0.37
CA ARG A 279 -1.80 13.23 0.56
C ARG A 279 -3.24 12.95 0.18
N VAL A 280 -4.01 12.48 1.16
CA VAL A 280 -5.45 12.21 1.03
C VAL A 280 -6.16 12.87 2.20
N GLY A 281 -6.88 13.95 1.95
CA GLY A 281 -7.34 14.85 3.02
C GLY A 281 -6.15 15.43 3.79
N GLY A 282 -6.12 15.25 5.12
CA GLY A 282 -5.03 15.70 5.99
C GLY A 282 -3.90 14.68 6.20
N ASP A 283 -4.10 13.42 5.81
CA ASP A 283 -3.12 12.34 6.04
C ASP A 283 -2.13 12.17 4.88
N THR A 284 -0.95 11.63 5.18
CA THR A 284 0.06 11.22 4.20
C THR A 284 0.22 9.71 4.21
N VAL A 285 0.01 9.07 3.06
CA VAL A 285 0.14 7.62 2.85
C VAL A 285 1.23 7.32 1.81
N THR A 286 1.97 6.23 2.01
CA THR A 286 2.87 5.72 0.97
C THR A 286 2.07 5.06 -0.14
N ALA A 287 2.25 5.54 -1.37
CA ALA A 287 1.62 5.02 -2.57
C ALA A 287 2.65 4.36 -3.47
N HIS A 288 2.25 3.30 -4.15
CA HIS A 288 3.02 2.60 -5.18
C HIS A 288 2.40 2.86 -6.54
N ILE A 289 3.20 3.22 -7.54
CA ILE A 289 2.74 3.44 -8.91
C ILE A 289 3.49 2.45 -9.82
N SER A 290 2.74 1.62 -10.53
CA SER A 290 3.31 0.70 -11.51
C SER A 290 3.79 1.44 -12.77
N VAL A 291 4.87 0.96 -13.39
CA VAL A 291 5.37 1.43 -14.68
C VAL A 291 5.45 0.24 -15.63
N PRO A 292 4.93 0.33 -16.87
CA PRO A 292 4.42 1.52 -17.56
C PRO A 292 2.92 1.80 -17.35
N ASP A 293 2.19 0.95 -16.64
CA ASP A 293 0.71 1.03 -16.61
C ASP A 293 0.16 2.25 -15.84
N LEU A 294 1.00 2.89 -15.02
CA LEU A 294 0.68 4.05 -14.19
C LEU A 294 -0.56 3.82 -13.31
N VAL A 295 -0.60 2.67 -12.64
CA VAL A 295 -1.62 2.36 -11.64
C VAL A 295 -1.06 2.67 -10.27
N LEU A 296 -1.61 3.71 -9.64
CA LEU A 296 -1.35 4.09 -8.26
C LEU A 296 -2.21 3.25 -7.32
N THR A 297 -1.60 2.72 -6.27
CA THR A 297 -2.28 2.07 -5.15
C THR A 297 -1.72 2.55 -3.82
N ALA A 298 -2.58 2.79 -2.83
CA ALA A 298 -2.19 3.17 -1.47
C ALA A 298 -3.17 2.59 -0.45
N CYS A 299 -2.70 2.30 0.76
CA CYS A 299 -3.55 1.84 1.86
C CYS A 299 -3.00 2.36 3.19
N LEU A 300 -3.88 2.81 4.06
CA LEU A 300 -3.57 3.27 5.42
C LEU A 300 -4.64 2.75 6.37
N ASP A 301 -4.21 2.11 7.46
CA ASP A 301 -5.11 1.66 8.52
C ASP A 301 -5.20 2.74 9.61
N ASN A 302 -6.43 2.98 10.10
CA ASN A 302 -6.75 3.98 11.13
C ASN A 302 -6.18 5.40 10.84
N PRO A 303 -6.54 6.02 9.71
CA PRO A 303 -6.16 7.41 9.43
C PRO A 303 -6.68 8.38 10.50
N ASP A 304 -5.94 9.46 10.74
CA ASP A 304 -6.20 10.43 11.81
C ASP A 304 -6.91 11.71 11.30
N ALA A 305 -6.81 12.01 10.00
CA ALA A 305 -7.22 13.29 9.40
C ALA A 305 -8.04 13.11 8.10
N THR A 306 -9.05 12.25 8.18
CA THR A 306 -10.00 11.98 7.07
C THR A 306 -11.42 12.49 7.33
N ASP A 307 -11.67 13.13 8.46
CA ASP A 307 -13.03 13.54 8.87
C ASP A 307 -13.67 14.46 7.82
N GLU A 308 -12.95 15.47 7.33
CA GLU A 308 -13.44 16.40 6.30
C GLU A 308 -13.82 15.69 4.98
N LEU A 309 -13.09 14.62 4.63
CA LEU A 309 -13.31 13.86 3.41
C LEU A 309 -14.56 12.98 3.48
N VAL A 310 -14.99 12.61 4.69
CA VAL A 310 -16.19 11.82 4.94
C VAL A 310 -17.43 12.72 5.04
N GLU A 311 -17.34 13.82 5.78
CA GLU A 311 -18.50 14.67 6.10
C GLU A 311 -19.17 15.26 4.85
N ASP A 312 -18.38 15.74 3.89
CA ASP A 312 -18.88 16.35 2.65
C ASP A 312 -19.68 15.37 1.77
N HIS A 313 -19.41 14.07 1.93
CA HIS A 313 -20.00 13.04 1.06
C HIS A 313 -21.11 12.24 1.72
N LEU A 314 -21.22 12.21 3.06
CA LEU A 314 -22.24 11.47 3.78
C LEU A 314 -23.57 12.21 4.00
N ALA A 315 -23.69 13.46 3.57
CA ALA A 315 -24.94 14.20 3.70
C ALA A 315 -26.15 13.40 3.15
N GLU A 316 -27.23 13.36 3.93
CA GLU A 316 -28.49 12.68 3.62
C GLU A 316 -28.41 11.14 3.50
N SER A 317 -27.26 10.53 3.82
CA SER A 317 -27.09 9.07 3.79
C SER A 317 -27.73 8.34 4.96
N GLY A 318 -27.98 9.02 6.08
CA GLY A 318 -28.42 8.40 7.34
C GLY A 318 -27.26 7.85 8.21
N ILE A 319 -26.01 8.17 7.86
CA ILE A 319 -24.84 7.96 8.72
C ILE A 319 -24.60 9.23 9.53
N ASP A 320 -24.26 9.07 10.82
CA ASP A 320 -23.94 10.19 11.71
C ASP A 320 -22.67 10.94 11.26
N VAL A 321 -22.55 12.20 11.67
CA VAL A 321 -21.38 13.05 11.42
C VAL A 321 -20.27 12.73 12.44
N GLY A 322 -19.00 12.90 12.08
CA GLY A 322 -17.86 12.63 12.96
C GLY A 322 -17.53 11.14 13.12
N VAL A 323 -17.76 10.35 12.07
CA VAL A 323 -17.43 8.93 12.04
C VAL A 323 -15.95 8.73 11.81
N ARG A 324 -15.34 7.89 12.65
CA ARG A 324 -13.94 7.51 12.51
C ARG A 324 -13.75 6.60 11.29
N VAL A 325 -12.73 6.88 10.51
CA VAL A 325 -12.29 6.00 9.42
C VAL A 325 -11.33 4.95 9.98
N SER A 326 -11.66 3.67 9.77
CA SER A 326 -10.83 2.54 10.20
C SER A 326 -9.79 2.14 9.15
N ARG A 327 -10.05 2.47 7.87
CA ARG A 327 -9.17 2.14 6.75
C ARG A 327 -9.38 3.10 5.60
N LEU A 328 -8.30 3.50 4.95
CA LEU A 328 -8.28 4.25 3.70
C LEU A 328 -7.56 3.41 2.65
N ALA A 329 -8.14 3.28 1.47
CA ALA A 329 -7.50 2.70 0.30
C ALA A 329 -7.73 3.60 -0.92
N VAL A 330 -6.70 3.78 -1.73
CA VAL A 330 -6.75 4.56 -2.97
C VAL A 330 -6.27 3.69 -4.12
N ALA A 331 -7.02 3.68 -5.20
CA ALA A 331 -6.59 3.16 -6.49
C ALA A 331 -6.80 4.26 -7.54
N ALA A 332 -5.79 4.55 -8.36
CA ALA A 332 -5.94 5.51 -9.44
C ALA A 332 -5.16 5.07 -10.67
N ARG A 333 -5.71 5.33 -11.85
CA ARG A 333 -5.02 5.13 -13.13
C ARG A 333 -4.66 6.50 -13.68
N LEU A 334 -3.36 6.81 -13.68
CA LEU A 334 -2.90 8.19 -13.90
C LEU A 334 -3.01 8.62 -15.36
N ALA A 335 -2.98 7.65 -16.29
CA ALA A 335 -3.09 7.89 -17.73
C ALA A 335 -4.43 8.54 -18.14
N ASP A 336 -5.55 8.12 -17.53
CA ASP A 336 -6.87 8.72 -17.76
C ASP A 336 -7.40 9.50 -16.55
N ARG A 337 -6.62 9.56 -15.46
CA ARG A 337 -6.95 10.23 -14.20
C ARG A 337 -8.22 9.69 -13.54
N SER A 338 -8.57 8.43 -13.81
CA SER A 338 -9.62 7.74 -13.06
C SER A 338 -9.11 7.35 -11.68
N TYR A 339 -9.99 7.41 -10.69
CA TYR A 339 -9.65 7.06 -9.31
C TYR A 339 -10.83 6.49 -8.54
N THR A 340 -10.50 5.76 -7.49
CA THR A 340 -11.38 5.25 -6.46
C THR A 340 -10.71 5.44 -5.11
N VAL A 341 -11.40 6.11 -4.17
CA VAL A 341 -11.03 6.23 -2.76
C VAL A 341 -12.04 5.44 -1.96
N SER A 342 -11.59 4.41 -1.25
CA SER A 342 -12.42 3.55 -0.40
C SER A 342 -12.07 3.79 1.07
N LEU A 343 -13.09 3.97 1.89
CA LEU A 343 -13.01 4.31 3.30
C LEU A 343 -13.83 3.31 4.11
N GLY A 344 -13.18 2.56 4.98
CA GLY A 344 -13.86 1.76 6.00
C GLY A 344 -14.31 2.67 7.14
N LEU A 345 -15.59 2.63 7.50
CA LEU A 345 -16.17 3.50 8.52
C LEU A 345 -16.46 2.69 9.80
N ASP A 346 -15.96 3.16 10.94
CA ASP A 346 -16.22 2.56 12.25
C ASP A 346 -17.55 3.08 12.80
N THR A 347 -18.64 2.65 12.17
CA THR A 347 -20.00 3.09 12.51
C THR A 347 -21.04 2.02 12.18
N SER A 348 -22.24 2.24 12.71
CA SER A 348 -23.45 1.56 12.28
C SER A 348 -24.24 2.48 11.35
N TRP A 349 -24.62 2.02 10.17
CA TRP A 349 -25.46 2.79 9.26
C TRP A 349 -26.93 2.52 9.54
N ARG A 350 -27.68 3.57 9.90
CA ARG A 350 -29.12 3.52 10.17
C ARG A 350 -29.89 4.18 9.03
N PHE A 351 -30.15 3.41 7.99
CA PHE A 351 -30.99 3.88 6.87
C PHE A 351 -32.49 3.68 7.13
N PHE A 352 -32.87 2.94 8.19
CA PHE A 352 -34.25 2.76 8.65
C PHE A 352 -34.33 2.76 10.18
N GLU A 353 -35.43 3.25 10.76
CA GLU A 353 -35.57 3.58 12.19
C GLU A 353 -35.28 2.40 13.15
N ASP A 354 -35.40 1.16 12.66
CA ASP A 354 -35.19 -0.08 13.41
C ASP A 354 -34.12 -1.01 12.79
N LEU A 355 -33.36 -0.53 11.78
CA LEU A 355 -32.36 -1.34 11.08
C LEU A 355 -31.00 -0.63 11.04
N SER A 356 -30.03 -1.21 11.75
CA SER A 356 -28.64 -0.78 11.73
C SER A 356 -27.77 -1.87 11.11
N VAL A 357 -26.89 -1.47 10.19
CA VAL A 357 -25.93 -2.37 9.54
C VAL A 357 -24.50 -1.98 9.87
N GLU A 358 -23.64 -2.99 10.00
CA GLU A 358 -22.22 -2.84 10.34
C GLU A 358 -21.35 -3.09 9.10
N GLY A 359 -20.03 -2.87 9.23
CA GLY A 359 -19.10 -3.05 8.13
C GLY A 359 -19.34 -2.06 6.99
N VAL A 360 -19.65 -0.82 7.36
CA VAL A 360 -19.97 0.24 6.41
C VAL A 360 -18.69 0.70 5.72
N SER A 361 -18.73 0.80 4.39
CA SER A 361 -17.66 1.43 3.62
C SER A 361 -18.21 2.48 2.68
N LEU A 362 -17.46 3.57 2.51
CA LEU A 362 -17.74 4.66 1.60
C LEU A 362 -16.71 4.62 0.48
N GLU A 363 -17.17 4.62 -0.77
CA GLU A 363 -16.36 4.66 -1.96
C GLU A 363 -16.65 5.94 -2.74
N LEU A 364 -15.60 6.67 -3.11
CA LEU A 364 -15.64 7.86 -3.94
C LEU A 364 -14.91 7.54 -5.24
N SER A 365 -15.61 7.60 -6.37
CA SER A 365 -15.05 7.32 -7.69
C SER A 365 -15.23 8.53 -8.62
N GLY A 366 -14.29 8.72 -9.54
CA GLY A 366 -14.27 9.89 -10.42
C GLY A 366 -13.18 9.88 -11.48
N ILE A 367 -13.20 10.92 -12.33
CA ILE A 367 -12.21 11.16 -13.39
C ILE A 367 -11.75 12.61 -13.34
N GLY A 368 -10.48 12.84 -13.00
CA GLY A 368 -9.77 14.13 -13.11
C GLY A 368 -10.32 15.31 -12.29
N GLY A 369 -11.35 15.10 -11.47
CA GLY A 369 -12.02 16.13 -10.68
C GLY A 369 -12.79 15.55 -9.49
N ALA A 370 -13.75 16.30 -8.96
CA ALA A 370 -14.60 15.85 -7.86
C ALA A 370 -15.30 14.51 -8.19
N PRO A 371 -15.65 13.69 -7.17
CA PRO A 371 -16.26 12.39 -7.39
C PRO A 371 -17.56 12.52 -8.21
N ASP A 372 -17.69 11.71 -9.25
CA ASP A 372 -18.92 11.61 -10.03
C ASP A 372 -19.87 10.54 -9.48
N LEU A 373 -19.32 9.57 -8.73
CA LEU A 373 -20.05 8.51 -8.06
C LEU A 373 -19.61 8.38 -6.61
N VAL A 374 -20.59 8.37 -5.71
CA VAL A 374 -20.41 8.06 -4.29
C VAL A 374 -21.21 6.80 -3.97
N THR A 375 -20.56 5.79 -3.42
CA THR A 375 -21.19 4.51 -3.07
C THR A 375 -20.97 4.21 -1.59
N ILE A 376 -22.03 3.84 -0.87
CA ILE A 376 -21.95 3.28 0.48
C ILE A 376 -22.29 1.81 0.37
N THR A 377 -21.43 0.92 0.87
CA THR A 377 -21.76 -0.49 1.01
C THR A 377 -21.78 -0.91 2.47
N ALA A 378 -22.62 -1.88 2.82
CA ALA A 378 -22.67 -2.46 4.15
C ALA A 378 -23.17 -3.90 4.13
N GLY A 379 -22.80 -4.67 5.15
CA GLY A 379 -23.28 -6.04 5.34
C GLY A 379 -24.51 -6.07 6.24
N LEU A 380 -25.63 -6.56 5.72
CA LEU A 380 -26.82 -6.87 6.51
C LEU A 380 -26.89 -8.36 6.80
N ALA A 381 -26.74 -8.76 8.05
CA ALA A 381 -26.98 -10.13 8.46
C ALA A 381 -28.49 -10.44 8.40
N VAL A 382 -28.87 -11.44 7.61
CA VAL A 382 -30.24 -11.95 7.50
C VAL A 382 -30.21 -13.45 7.75
N ALA A 383 -30.68 -13.86 8.92
CA ALA A 383 -30.54 -15.21 9.43
C ALA A 383 -29.07 -15.67 9.37
N ASP A 384 -28.76 -16.66 8.55
CA ASP A 384 -27.44 -17.26 8.37
C ASP A 384 -26.70 -16.78 7.10
N ALA A 385 -27.23 -15.77 6.42
CA ALA A 385 -26.59 -15.13 5.26
C ALA A 385 -26.27 -13.64 5.48
N VAL A 386 -25.43 -13.09 4.61
CA VAL A 386 -25.10 -11.66 4.56
C VAL A 386 -25.61 -11.09 3.24
N VAL A 387 -26.46 -10.08 3.32
CA VAL A 387 -26.96 -9.29 2.19
C VAL A 387 -26.07 -8.07 2.05
N CYS A 388 -25.53 -7.84 0.85
CA CYS A 388 -24.77 -6.62 0.56
C CYS A 388 -25.77 -5.51 0.26
N LEU A 389 -25.78 -4.47 1.09
CA LEU A 389 -26.53 -3.25 0.84
C LEU A 389 -25.63 -2.25 0.15
N GLU A 390 -26.19 -1.53 -0.81
CA GLU A 390 -25.47 -0.53 -1.58
C GLU A 390 -26.34 0.72 -1.76
N ALA A 391 -25.86 1.89 -1.33
CA ALA A 391 -26.42 3.18 -1.74
C ALA A 391 -25.47 3.86 -2.72
N ARG A 392 -25.94 4.25 -3.90
CA ARG A 392 -25.18 5.00 -4.89
C ARG A 392 -25.76 6.40 -5.06
N ARG A 393 -24.91 7.40 -5.24
CA ARG A 393 -25.29 8.76 -5.60
C ARG A 393 -24.37 9.25 -6.71
N GLU A 394 -24.95 9.53 -7.88
CA GLU A 394 -24.26 10.19 -8.98
C GLU A 394 -24.30 11.72 -8.78
N ALA A 395 -23.32 12.43 -9.34
CA ALA A 395 -23.26 13.89 -9.28
C ALA A 395 -24.57 14.56 -9.74
N GLY A 396 -25.16 15.37 -8.86
CA GLY A 396 -26.42 16.08 -9.13
C GLY A 396 -27.69 15.24 -9.03
N THR A 397 -27.58 13.99 -8.56
CA THR A 397 -28.73 13.10 -8.30
C THR A 397 -28.90 12.83 -6.80
N GLY A 398 -30.04 12.25 -6.41
CA GLY A 398 -30.26 11.76 -5.04
C GLY A 398 -29.69 10.36 -4.83
N TRP A 399 -29.75 9.87 -3.59
CA TRP A 399 -29.33 8.50 -3.27
C TRP A 399 -30.27 7.46 -3.88
N LEU A 400 -29.69 6.45 -4.52
CA LEU A 400 -30.34 5.23 -5.01
C LEU A 400 -29.86 4.06 -4.18
N LEU A 401 -30.78 3.38 -3.48
CA LEU A 401 -30.46 2.20 -2.69
C LEU A 401 -30.76 0.92 -3.49
N ALA A 402 -29.85 -0.04 -3.44
CA ALA A 402 -29.98 -1.40 -3.94
C ALA A 402 -29.49 -2.40 -2.88
N ALA A 403 -29.94 -3.65 -2.99
CA ALA A 403 -29.43 -4.76 -2.20
C ALA A 403 -29.19 -5.94 -3.13
N ASP A 404 -28.18 -6.74 -2.83
CA ASP A 404 -27.90 -7.99 -3.55
C ASP A 404 -27.45 -9.07 -2.56
N THR A 405 -27.81 -10.32 -2.85
CA THR A 405 -27.51 -11.49 -2.01
C THR A 405 -26.49 -12.38 -2.72
N THR A 406 -25.31 -12.57 -2.13
CA THR A 406 -24.24 -13.38 -2.73
C THR A 406 -24.42 -14.89 -2.51
N ALA A 407 -25.42 -15.32 -1.74
CA ALA A 407 -25.75 -16.72 -1.46
C ALA A 407 -27.27 -16.96 -1.47
N ALA A 408 -27.68 -18.19 -1.79
CA ALA A 408 -29.08 -18.61 -1.77
C ALA A 408 -29.64 -18.47 -0.35
N LEU A 409 -30.50 -17.48 -0.14
CA LEU A 409 -31.15 -17.22 1.13
C LEU A 409 -32.35 -18.17 1.27
N GLU A 410 -32.39 -18.97 2.34
CA GLU A 410 -33.58 -19.74 2.63
C GLU A 410 -34.74 -18.78 2.96
N PHE A 411 -35.82 -18.86 2.17
CA PHE A 411 -36.93 -17.92 2.23
C PHE A 411 -37.63 -17.90 3.59
N ALA A 412 -37.59 -19.01 4.34
CA ALA A 412 -38.10 -19.07 5.70
C ALA A 412 -37.36 -18.09 6.64
N GLY A 413 -36.03 -18.07 6.60
CA GLY A 413 -35.20 -17.14 7.37
C GLY A 413 -35.45 -15.67 6.99
N PHE A 414 -35.60 -15.39 5.68
CA PHE A 414 -35.98 -14.06 5.20
C PHE A 414 -37.37 -13.62 5.65
N SER A 415 -38.34 -14.53 5.62
CA SER A 415 -39.73 -14.24 5.98
C SER A 415 -39.88 -13.96 7.48
N ASP A 416 -39.14 -14.68 8.32
CA ASP A 416 -39.08 -14.43 9.75
C ASP A 416 -38.38 -13.08 10.03
N TRP A 417 -37.26 -12.80 9.34
CA TRP A 417 -36.60 -11.50 9.44
C TRP A 417 -37.50 -10.32 9.03
N LEU A 418 -38.25 -10.41 7.93
CA LEU A 418 -39.21 -9.37 7.51
C LEU A 418 -40.35 -9.17 8.51
N ARG A 419 -40.82 -10.27 9.12
CA ARG A 419 -41.85 -10.20 10.17
C ARG A 419 -41.32 -9.48 11.40
N ASP A 420 -40.11 -9.83 11.83
CA ASP A 420 -39.52 -9.30 13.05
C ASP A 420 -39.07 -7.84 12.88
N THR A 421 -38.57 -7.49 11.69
CA THR A 421 -38.01 -6.15 11.39
C THR A 421 -39.07 -5.16 10.89
N LEU A 422 -39.98 -5.58 10.01
CA LEU A 422 -40.96 -4.70 9.37
C LEU A 422 -42.40 -4.95 9.84
N GLY A 423 -42.60 -5.84 10.81
CA GLY A 423 -43.93 -6.19 11.34
C GLY A 423 -44.85 -6.86 10.31
N THR A 424 -44.32 -7.26 9.16
CA THR A 424 -45.12 -7.69 8.00
C THR A 424 -44.70 -9.10 7.57
N PRO A 425 -45.47 -10.15 7.89
CA PRO A 425 -45.19 -11.47 7.36
C PRO A 425 -45.46 -11.51 5.85
N LEU A 426 -44.56 -12.12 5.08
CA LEU A 426 -44.83 -12.41 3.68
C LEU A 426 -46.00 -13.39 3.53
N PRO A 427 -46.79 -13.32 2.44
CA PRO A 427 -47.86 -14.29 2.17
C PRO A 427 -47.35 -15.74 2.22
N ALA A 428 -48.09 -16.61 2.93
CA ALA A 428 -47.76 -18.02 3.09
C ALA A 428 -47.38 -18.79 1.79
N PRO A 429 -47.96 -18.49 0.61
CA PRO A 429 -47.54 -19.14 -0.64
C PRO A 429 -46.10 -18.85 -1.08
N LEU A 430 -45.47 -17.80 -0.56
CA LEU A 430 -44.09 -17.45 -0.89
C LEU A 430 -43.06 -18.15 -0.01
N ALA A 431 -43.46 -18.66 1.17
CA ALA A 431 -42.56 -19.24 2.18
C ALA A 431 -41.79 -20.52 1.73
N GLY A 432 -42.17 -21.12 0.61
CA GLY A 432 -41.52 -22.32 0.04
C GLY A 432 -40.65 -22.06 -1.18
N LEU A 433 -40.33 -20.80 -1.49
CA LEU A 433 -39.45 -20.42 -2.60
C LEU A 433 -37.97 -20.46 -2.16
N THR A 434 -37.04 -20.54 -3.10
CA THR A 434 -35.62 -20.23 -2.87
C THR A 434 -35.36 -18.84 -3.42
N LEU A 435 -34.73 -17.94 -2.66
CA LEU A 435 -34.37 -16.61 -3.13
C LEU A 435 -33.05 -16.69 -3.88
N ASP A 436 -33.08 -16.29 -5.15
CA ASP A 436 -31.89 -16.20 -6.00
C ASP A 436 -31.30 -14.78 -5.95
N GLU A 437 -32.15 -13.76 -5.83
CA GLU A 437 -31.75 -12.33 -5.77
C GLU A 437 -32.78 -11.54 -4.96
N VAL A 438 -32.35 -10.57 -4.15
CA VAL A 438 -33.24 -9.65 -3.42
C VAL A 438 -32.78 -8.21 -3.63
N ALA A 439 -33.49 -7.46 -4.45
CA ALA A 439 -33.29 -6.03 -4.64
C ALA A 439 -34.21 -5.21 -3.73
N LEU A 440 -33.63 -4.35 -2.89
CA LEU A 440 -34.34 -3.40 -2.03
C LEU A 440 -34.10 -1.99 -2.57
N ALA A 441 -35.15 -1.28 -2.94
CA ALA A 441 -35.09 0.14 -3.31
C ALA A 441 -35.82 0.98 -2.26
N PHE A 442 -35.20 2.05 -1.79
CA PHE A 442 -35.81 2.97 -0.83
C PHE A 442 -35.81 4.40 -1.36
N ASP A 443 -36.94 5.07 -1.25
CA ASP A 443 -37.03 6.51 -1.44
C ASP A 443 -37.10 7.18 -0.05
N PRO A 444 -35.99 7.79 0.43
CA PRO A 444 -35.97 8.44 1.74
C PRO A 444 -36.88 9.65 1.83
N THR A 445 -37.19 10.29 0.71
CA THR A 445 -38.10 11.44 0.63
C THR A 445 -39.56 10.99 0.77
N ALA A 446 -39.91 9.89 0.11
CA ALA A 446 -41.27 9.34 0.15
C ALA A 446 -41.52 8.36 1.30
N GLN A 447 -40.47 7.91 2.00
CA GLN A 447 -40.55 6.88 3.05
C GLN A 447 -41.18 5.57 2.54
N VAL A 448 -40.82 5.16 1.31
CA VAL A 448 -41.34 3.95 0.65
C VAL A 448 -40.18 3.00 0.37
N ALA A 449 -40.35 1.73 0.77
CA ALA A 449 -39.44 0.64 0.41
C ALA A 449 -40.10 -0.27 -0.63
N THR A 450 -39.38 -0.60 -1.69
CA THR A 450 -39.80 -1.59 -2.69
C THR A 450 -38.84 -2.77 -2.60
N VAL A 451 -39.39 -3.96 -2.39
CA VAL A 451 -38.66 -5.23 -2.35
C VAL A 451 -38.96 -5.99 -3.63
N THR A 452 -37.95 -6.26 -4.43
CA THR A 452 -38.04 -7.16 -5.58
C THR A 452 -37.22 -8.40 -5.27
N CYS A 453 -37.84 -9.57 -5.37
CA CYS A 453 -37.18 -10.85 -5.18
C CYS A 453 -37.20 -11.63 -6.49
N ALA A 454 -36.05 -12.08 -6.97
CA ALA A 454 -35.98 -13.19 -7.91
C ALA A 454 -35.98 -14.49 -7.10
N CYS A 455 -36.89 -15.39 -7.42
CA CYS A 455 -37.11 -16.62 -6.70
C CYS A 455 -37.11 -17.81 -7.66
N SER A 456 -36.71 -18.98 -7.19
CA SER A 456 -36.95 -20.24 -7.87
C SER A 456 -38.07 -21.01 -7.16
N LEU A 457 -39.08 -21.42 -7.93
CA LEU A 457 -40.18 -22.27 -7.48
C LEU A 457 -39.87 -23.74 -7.80
N PRO A 458 -39.71 -24.62 -6.80
CA PRO A 458 -39.57 -26.06 -7.05
C PRO A 458 -40.91 -26.65 -7.53
N VAL A 459 -40.93 -27.16 -8.76
CA VAL A 459 -42.06 -27.89 -9.36
C VAL A 459 -41.61 -29.32 -9.63
N GLY A 460 -41.71 -30.19 -8.61
CA GLY A 460 -41.14 -31.53 -8.67
C GLY A 460 -39.62 -31.50 -8.49
N GLU A 461 -38.87 -32.05 -9.45
CA GLU A 461 -37.39 -31.99 -9.48
C GLU A 461 -36.84 -30.77 -10.26
N VAL A 462 -37.72 -29.91 -10.80
CA VAL A 462 -37.34 -28.78 -11.65
C VAL A 462 -37.54 -27.46 -10.90
N LEU A 463 -36.53 -26.59 -10.92
CA LEU A 463 -36.61 -25.21 -10.42
C LEU A 463 -37.10 -24.28 -11.54
N ALA A 464 -38.25 -23.64 -11.35
CA ALA A 464 -38.81 -22.67 -12.28
C ALA A 464 -38.53 -21.23 -11.80
N PRO A 465 -37.87 -20.38 -12.60
CA PRO A 465 -37.63 -18.98 -12.22
C PRO A 465 -38.96 -18.20 -12.10
N LEU A 466 -39.07 -17.39 -11.05
CA LEU A 466 -40.21 -16.59 -10.64
C LEU A 466 -39.70 -15.21 -10.21
N ALA A 467 -40.27 -14.12 -10.72
CA ALA A 467 -40.00 -12.78 -10.21
C ALA A 467 -41.17 -12.29 -9.34
N VAL A 468 -40.88 -11.95 -8.09
CA VAL A 468 -41.83 -11.45 -7.10
C VAL A 468 -41.53 -9.99 -6.83
N HIS A 469 -42.50 -9.09 -7.07
CA HIS A 469 -42.40 -7.69 -6.69
C HIS A 469 -43.33 -7.44 -5.49
N ALA A 470 -42.79 -6.88 -4.42
CA ALA A 470 -43.52 -6.51 -3.22
C ALA A 470 -43.22 -5.05 -2.87
N GLN A 471 -44.26 -4.24 -2.72
CA GLN A 471 -44.10 -2.85 -2.30
C GLN A 471 -44.52 -2.70 -0.85
N VAL A 472 -43.66 -2.13 -0.01
CA VAL A 472 -43.91 -1.95 1.42
C VAL A 472 -43.89 -0.45 1.72
N SER A 473 -45.05 0.12 2.01
CA SER A 473 -45.21 1.51 2.45
C SER A 473 -45.66 1.55 3.92
N ARG A 474 -45.10 2.49 4.71
CA ARG A 474 -45.47 2.68 6.12
C ARG A 474 -46.58 3.74 6.31
N VAL A 475 -46.92 4.49 5.27
CA VAL A 475 -47.92 5.58 5.35
C VAL A 475 -49.34 5.03 5.29
N GLY A 476 -49.89 4.64 6.45
CA GLY A 476 -51.33 4.53 6.70
C GLY A 476 -52.09 3.39 6.02
N GLU A 477 -51.47 2.62 5.12
CA GLU A 477 -52.04 1.42 4.50
C GLU A 477 -51.21 0.17 4.86
N PRO A 478 -51.84 -1.00 5.01
CA PRO A 478 -51.09 -2.25 5.17
C PRO A 478 -50.20 -2.48 3.94
N ALA A 479 -49.03 -3.09 4.15
CA ALA A 479 -48.13 -3.49 3.07
C ALA A 479 -48.91 -4.17 1.94
N SER A 480 -48.67 -3.75 0.70
CA SER A 480 -49.40 -4.24 -0.46
C SER A 480 -48.46 -4.96 -1.41
N VAL A 481 -48.68 -6.26 -1.62
CA VAL A 481 -47.89 -7.04 -2.56
C VAL A 481 -48.50 -6.86 -3.96
N SER A 482 -47.82 -6.08 -4.80
CA SER A 482 -48.24 -5.79 -6.17
C SER A 482 -47.36 -6.52 -7.18
N GLY A 483 -47.89 -7.62 -7.74
CA GLY A 483 -47.34 -8.25 -8.94
C GLY A 483 -46.41 -9.45 -8.68
N VAL A 484 -46.90 -10.64 -9.03
CA VAL A 484 -46.08 -11.84 -9.24
C VAL A 484 -46.03 -12.10 -10.73
N SER A 485 -44.83 -12.23 -11.31
CA SER A 485 -44.66 -12.58 -12.72
C SER A 485 -43.84 -13.86 -12.87
N CYS A 486 -44.38 -14.83 -13.60
CA CYS A 486 -43.70 -16.08 -13.91
C CYS A 486 -43.39 -16.09 -15.41
N PRO A 487 -42.11 -16.02 -15.83
CA PRO A 487 -41.75 -16.07 -17.25
C PRO A 487 -41.92 -17.48 -17.87
N CYS A 488 -42.11 -18.52 -17.05
CA CYS A 488 -42.21 -19.90 -17.52
C CYS A 488 -43.57 -20.18 -18.17
N ARG A 489 -43.62 -20.26 -19.50
CA ARG A 489 -44.82 -20.59 -20.27
C ARG A 489 -44.65 -21.91 -21.04
N PRO A 490 -45.53 -22.90 -20.87
CA PRO A 490 -45.88 -23.81 -21.96
C PRO A 490 -46.67 -23.02 -23.01
N GLU A 491 -46.45 -23.28 -24.29
CA GLU A 491 -47.13 -22.59 -25.41
C GLU A 491 -48.67 -22.67 -25.26
N GLY A 492 -49.37 -21.52 -25.13
CA GLY A 492 -50.82 -21.45 -25.40
C GLY A 492 -51.76 -20.61 -24.50
N THR A 493 -51.36 -20.06 -23.35
CA THR A 493 -52.31 -19.40 -22.41
C THR A 493 -51.91 -17.99 -21.97
N THR A 494 -52.84 -17.02 -22.00
CA THR A 494 -52.67 -15.60 -21.61
C THR A 494 -52.07 -15.40 -20.22
N ALA A 495 -51.14 -14.44 -20.09
CA ALA A 495 -50.55 -14.06 -18.80
C ALA A 495 -51.64 -13.55 -17.84
N SER A 496 -51.59 -13.97 -16.59
CA SER A 496 -52.41 -13.42 -15.52
C SER A 496 -51.52 -12.64 -14.55
N SER A 497 -51.73 -11.33 -14.44
CA SER A 497 -51.28 -10.55 -13.29
C SER A 497 -52.26 -10.77 -12.14
N GLY A 498 -51.76 -11.21 -10.99
CA GLY A 498 -52.54 -11.30 -9.76
C GLY A 498 -52.04 -10.28 -8.75
N GLY A 499 -52.89 -9.32 -8.37
CA GLY A 499 -52.65 -8.46 -7.21
C GLY A 499 -53.26 -9.09 -5.96
N TRP A 500 -52.51 -9.11 -4.85
CA TRP A 500 -53.01 -9.60 -3.57
C TRP A 500 -52.99 -8.45 -2.56
N THR A 501 -54.18 -8.06 -2.08
CA THR A 501 -54.32 -7.09 -0.99
C THR A 501 -54.73 -7.84 0.29
N CYS A 502 -53.97 -7.65 1.37
CA CYS A 502 -54.35 -8.18 2.69
C CYS A 502 -55.31 -7.21 3.39
N GLY A 503 -56.61 -7.53 3.38
CA GLY A 503 -57.62 -6.86 4.18
C GLY A 503 -58.00 -7.70 5.41
N SER A 504 -58.10 -7.06 6.58
CA SER A 504 -58.53 -7.68 7.83
C SER A 504 -59.96 -8.24 7.73
N ARG A 505 -60.15 -9.43 8.35
CA ARG A 505 -61.34 -10.30 8.42
C ARG A 505 -62.70 -9.68 8.03
N SER A 506 -63.40 -10.33 7.09
CA SER A 506 -64.86 -10.23 6.95
C SER A 506 -65.56 -11.58 7.21
N THR A 507 -66.58 -11.53 8.07
CA THR A 507 -67.52 -12.62 8.43
C THR A 507 -68.29 -13.16 7.22
N PRO A 508 -68.67 -14.45 7.19
CA PRO A 508 -69.26 -15.06 6.00
C PRO A 508 -70.78 -14.82 5.93
N THR A 509 -71.27 -14.42 4.75
CA THR A 509 -72.69 -14.59 4.38
C THR A 509 -72.81 -15.28 3.02
N ARG A 510 -73.87 -16.09 2.92
CA ARG A 510 -74.16 -17.22 2.02
C ARG A 510 -74.35 -16.91 0.51
N PRO A 511 -74.38 -17.95 -0.35
CA PRO A 511 -74.26 -17.85 -1.80
C PRO A 511 -75.58 -17.65 -2.54
N GLY A 512 -75.51 -16.99 -3.69
CA GLY A 512 -76.48 -17.12 -4.77
C GLY A 512 -76.72 -15.84 -5.57
N GLN A 513 -76.23 -15.78 -6.81
CA GLN A 513 -77.01 -15.47 -8.03
C GLN A 513 -76.10 -15.20 -9.25
N ARG A 514 -76.71 -15.36 -10.43
CA ARG A 514 -76.17 -15.65 -11.76
C ARG A 514 -75.48 -14.46 -12.47
N SER A 515 -74.63 -14.80 -13.45
CA SER A 515 -73.99 -13.95 -14.49
C SER A 515 -74.97 -13.09 -15.32
N PRO A 516 -74.50 -12.09 -16.11
CA PRO A 516 -73.92 -12.37 -17.45
C PRO A 516 -72.74 -11.48 -17.91
N ARG A 517 -71.96 -12.02 -18.88
CA ARG A 517 -71.08 -11.33 -19.88
C ARG A 517 -71.86 -10.22 -20.64
N PRO A 518 -71.27 -9.25 -21.40
CA PRO A 518 -70.09 -9.32 -22.32
C PRO A 518 -69.21 -8.03 -22.29
N GLY A 519 -68.20 -7.74 -23.13
CA GLY A 519 -67.60 -8.36 -24.30
C GLY A 519 -66.32 -7.62 -24.69
N THR A 520 -65.53 -8.24 -25.56
CA THR A 520 -64.34 -7.70 -26.24
C THR A 520 -64.76 -6.78 -27.40
N PRO A 521 -63.91 -5.82 -27.83
CA PRO A 521 -63.17 -6.11 -29.04
C PRO A 521 -61.70 -5.62 -29.07
N THR A 522 -60.98 -6.35 -29.90
CA THR A 522 -59.60 -6.33 -30.38
C THR A 522 -59.15 -4.99 -31.01
N ARG A 523 -57.89 -4.60 -30.82
CA ARG A 523 -57.08 -3.91 -31.85
C ARG A 523 -55.61 -4.33 -31.79
N VAL A 524 -55.03 -4.41 -32.99
CA VAL A 524 -53.78 -5.05 -33.40
C VAL A 524 -52.63 -4.02 -33.46
N CYS A 525 -51.44 -4.45 -33.00
CA CYS A 525 -50.04 -4.12 -33.33
C CYS A 525 -49.69 -3.02 -34.38
N PRO A 526 -48.52 -2.35 -34.26
CA PRO A 526 -47.25 -2.98 -34.69
C PRO A 526 -46.00 -2.74 -33.82
N ARG A 527 -45.07 -3.68 -34.03
CA ARG A 527 -43.66 -3.78 -33.61
C ARG A 527 -42.83 -2.51 -33.84
N ALA A 528 -41.84 -2.32 -32.97
CA ALA A 528 -40.52 -1.80 -33.35
C ALA A 528 -39.43 -2.61 -32.62
N ARG A 529 -38.39 -2.97 -33.36
CA ARG A 529 -37.16 -3.63 -32.88
C ARG A 529 -36.17 -2.56 -32.45
N CYS A 530 -35.50 -2.79 -31.33
CA CYS A 530 -34.07 -2.55 -31.10
C CYS A 530 -33.60 -3.69 -30.21
#